data_AF-A0A0F8YEI6-F1
#
_entry.id   AF-A0A0F8YEI6-F1
#
_cell.length_a   1.000
_cell.length_b   1.000
_cell.length_c   1.000
_cell.angle_alpha   90.00
_cell.angle_beta   90.00
_cell.angle_gamma   90.00
#
_symmetry.space_group_name_H-M   'P 1'
#
loop_
_entity.id
_entity.type
_entity.pdbx_description
1 polymer ?
#
loop_
_entity_poly.entity_id
_entity_poly.type
_entity_poly.pdbx_seq_one_letter_code
_entity_poly.pdbx_strand_id
1 'polypeptide(L)'
;FEDEGGTKAGSGTTMVSTSGTSADVYPILYVSKEAYGLIPLKGKRAISIMVINPGTISGSDPLGQRGFVSWKTYYTCVILNENWLARLESAATSL
;
A
#
# COMPACT_ATOMS: atom_id res chain seq x y z
N PHE A 1 -1.98 -9.05 9.75
CA PHE A 1 -1.92 -10.49 9.44
C PHE A 1 -2.90 -11.19 10.34
N GLU A 2 -3.82 -11.94 9.76
CA GLU A 2 -4.86 -12.66 10.50
C GLU A 2 -4.23 -13.90 11.16
N ASP A 3 -4.42 -14.05 12.46
CA ASP A 3 -4.01 -15.24 13.25
C ASP A 3 -2.52 -15.66 13.14
N GLU A 4 -1.61 -14.75 12.76
CA GLU A 4 -0.16 -15.02 12.67
C GLU A 4 0.61 -14.77 13.98
N GLY A 5 -0.08 -14.33 15.03
CA GLY A 5 0.50 -14.03 16.34
C GLY A 5 0.59 -15.23 17.27
N GLY A 6 0.99 -14.96 18.52
CA GLY A 6 0.95 -15.97 19.58
C GLY A 6 -0.49 -16.34 19.98
N THR A 7 -0.63 -17.26 20.95
CA THR A 7 -1.94 -17.67 21.46
C THR A 7 -2.79 -16.48 21.89
N LYS A 8 -4.06 -16.44 21.47
CA LYS A 8 -5.01 -15.33 21.74
C LYS A 8 -5.01 -14.84 23.19
N ALA A 9 -4.92 -15.74 24.16
CA ALA A 9 -4.94 -15.43 25.60
C ALA A 9 -3.56 -15.60 26.28
N GLY A 10 -2.47 -15.69 25.51
CA GLY A 10 -1.14 -16.01 26.03
C GLY A 10 -0.50 -14.94 26.92
N SER A 11 -1.02 -13.71 26.92
CA SER A 11 -0.50 -12.58 27.71
C SER A 11 -1.30 -12.28 28.99
N GLY A 12 -2.32 -13.11 29.31
CA GLY A 12 -3.22 -12.88 30.46
C GLY A 12 -4.46 -12.04 30.11
N THR A 13 -4.52 -11.44 28.93
CA THR A 13 -5.73 -10.84 28.34
C THR A 13 -5.99 -11.41 26.95
N THR A 14 -7.22 -11.31 26.46
CA THR A 14 -7.59 -11.78 25.12
C THR A 14 -7.25 -10.75 24.06
N MET A 15 -6.50 -11.17 23.04
CA MET A 15 -6.21 -10.39 21.86
C MET A 15 -7.32 -10.52 20.81
N VAL A 16 -7.40 -9.54 19.90
CA VAL A 16 -8.21 -9.64 18.68
C VAL A 16 -7.69 -10.82 17.86
N SER A 17 -8.60 -11.63 17.33
CA SER A 17 -8.31 -12.86 16.60
C SER A 17 -9.44 -13.15 15.64
N THR A 18 -9.10 -13.62 14.44
CA THR A 18 -10.06 -13.93 13.38
C THR A 18 -10.68 -15.31 13.59
N SER A 19 -9.87 -16.34 13.85
CA SER A 19 -10.33 -17.73 14.09
C SER A 19 -10.51 -18.08 15.57
N GLY A 20 -10.14 -17.18 16.48
CA GLY A 20 -10.26 -17.35 17.93
C GLY A 20 -9.11 -18.11 18.60
N THR A 21 -8.08 -18.55 17.85
CA THR A 21 -6.97 -19.37 18.38
C THR A 21 -5.68 -18.56 18.57
N SER A 22 -5.27 -17.81 17.55
CA SER A 22 -4.04 -17.00 17.54
C SER A 22 -4.38 -15.51 17.47
N ALA A 23 -3.54 -14.65 18.01
CA ALA A 23 -3.75 -13.21 17.93
C ALA A 23 -3.51 -12.68 16.50
N ASP A 24 -4.28 -11.68 16.09
CA ASP A 24 -4.00 -10.91 14.86
C ASP A 24 -2.80 -9.98 15.08
N VAL A 25 -1.94 -9.89 14.07
CA VAL A 25 -0.70 -9.09 14.11
C VAL A 25 -0.83 -7.84 13.25
N TYR A 26 -0.60 -6.69 13.86
CA TYR A 26 -0.61 -5.39 13.21
C TYR A 26 0.82 -4.85 13.08
N PRO A 27 1.36 -4.72 11.85
CA PRO A 27 2.68 -4.17 11.63
C PRO A 27 2.65 -2.63 11.70
N ILE A 28 3.55 -2.05 12.48
CA ILE A 28 3.84 -0.62 12.55
C ILE A 28 5.22 -0.39 11.95
N LEU A 29 5.32 0.55 11.02
CA LEU A 29 6.57 0.92 10.35
C LEU A 29 7.12 2.20 10.98
N TYR A 30 8.29 2.10 11.60
CA TYR A 30 9.08 3.24 12.05
C TYR A 30 10.11 3.59 11.01
N VAL A 31 10.06 4.83 10.53
CA VAL A 31 10.92 5.31 9.46
C VAL A 31 11.67 6.54 9.95
N SER A 32 12.99 6.43 10.01
CA SER A 32 13.84 7.56 10.38
C SER A 32 14.10 8.46 9.18
N LYS A 33 14.52 9.71 9.45
CA LYS A 33 14.92 10.65 8.38
C LYS A 33 16.05 10.02 7.55
N GLU A 34 16.00 10.20 6.22
CA GLU A 34 16.99 9.70 5.26
C GLU A 34 17.14 8.17 5.17
N ALA A 35 16.22 7.39 5.77
CA ALA A 35 16.27 5.92 5.70
C ALA A 35 15.94 5.36 4.30
N TYR A 36 15.14 6.09 3.51
CA TYR A 36 14.76 5.71 2.15
C TYR A 36 14.93 6.87 1.17
N GLY A 37 15.26 6.53 -0.06
CA GLY A 37 15.37 7.46 -1.17
C GLY A 37 14.23 7.23 -2.16
N LEU A 38 13.62 8.32 -2.60
CA LEU A 38 12.74 8.32 -3.77
C LEU A 38 13.46 9.01 -4.93
N ILE A 39 13.36 8.44 -6.13
CA ILE A 39 13.83 9.08 -7.36
C ILE A 39 12.59 9.49 -8.15
N PRO A 40 12.02 10.67 -7.86
CA PRO A 40 10.85 11.12 -8.59
C PRO A 40 11.33 11.67 -9.93
N LEU A 41 11.02 10.99 -11.04
CA LEU A 41 11.23 11.54 -12.38
C LEU A 41 10.21 12.67 -12.61
N LYS A 42 10.45 13.84 -12.01
CA LYS A 42 9.65 15.06 -12.17
C LYS A 42 10.28 15.92 -13.25
N GLY A 43 9.47 16.41 -14.19
CA GLY A 43 9.93 17.21 -15.32
C GLY A 43 8.95 17.22 -16.50
N LYS A 44 9.29 17.99 -17.54
CA LYS A 44 8.53 18.01 -18.80
C LYS A 44 8.55 16.58 -19.39
N ARG A 45 7.39 15.94 -19.54
CA ARG A 45 7.17 14.52 -19.92
C ARG A 45 7.30 13.47 -18.80
N ALA A 46 7.28 13.87 -17.52
CA ALA A 46 7.24 12.93 -16.38
C ALA A 46 6.03 12.00 -16.38
N ILE A 47 4.89 12.50 -16.88
CA ILE A 47 3.64 11.78 -16.97
C ILE A 47 3.16 11.85 -18.40
N SER A 48 2.94 10.68 -19.01
CA SER A 48 2.26 10.60 -20.31
C SER A 48 0.77 10.45 -20.03
N ILE A 49 0.04 11.55 -20.09
CA ILE A 49 -1.42 11.55 -19.96
C ILE A 49 -2.02 11.28 -21.34
N MET A 50 -2.88 10.26 -21.41
CA MET A 50 -3.70 9.96 -22.57
C MET A 50 -5.15 10.25 -22.21
N VAL A 51 -5.81 11.08 -23.01
CA VAL A 51 -7.20 11.47 -22.83
C VAL A 51 -7.98 11.02 -24.05
N ILE A 52 -9.02 10.22 -23.83
CA ILE A 52 -10.07 9.92 -24.79
C ILE A 52 -11.29 10.71 -24.32
N ASN A 53 -11.67 11.72 -25.11
CA ASN A 53 -12.85 12.51 -24.81
C ASN A 53 -14.12 11.72 -25.17
N PRO A 54 -15.21 11.91 -24.42
CA PRO A 54 -16.53 11.42 -24.80
C PRO A 54 -16.89 11.85 -26.23
N GLY A 55 -17.52 10.98 -26.99
CA GLY A 55 -17.83 11.16 -28.42
C GLY A 55 -16.77 10.59 -29.37
N THR A 56 -15.64 10.11 -28.84
CA THR A 56 -14.61 9.43 -29.65
C THR A 56 -14.99 7.95 -29.83
N ILE A 57 -15.37 7.56 -31.05
CA ILE A 57 -15.70 6.17 -31.37
C ILE A 57 -14.43 5.33 -31.28
N SER A 58 -14.46 4.26 -30.48
CA SER A 58 -13.36 3.29 -30.37
C SER A 58 -13.91 1.88 -30.55
N GLY A 59 -13.05 0.91 -30.90
CA GLY A 59 -13.48 -0.49 -31.08
C GLY A 59 -14.14 -1.09 -29.82
N SER A 60 -13.80 -0.58 -28.63
CA SER A 60 -14.39 -0.95 -27.34
C SER A 60 -15.63 -0.14 -26.93
N ASP A 61 -15.81 1.05 -27.52
CA ASP A 61 -16.95 1.93 -27.28
C ASP A 61 -17.44 2.51 -28.62
N PRO A 62 -18.26 1.74 -29.36
CA PRO A 62 -18.70 2.10 -30.70
C PRO A 62 -19.71 3.27 -30.73
N LEU A 63 -20.30 3.62 -29.57
CA LEU A 63 -21.23 4.75 -29.43
C LEU A 63 -20.54 6.00 -28.86
N GLY A 64 -19.26 5.91 -28.48
CA GLY A 64 -18.49 7.03 -27.91
C GLY A 64 -19.10 7.57 -26.61
N GLN A 65 -19.75 6.73 -25.82
CA GLN A 65 -20.47 7.17 -24.61
C GLN A 65 -19.54 7.45 -23.42
N ARG A 66 -18.32 6.89 -23.42
CA ARG A 66 -17.39 6.91 -22.28
C ARG A 66 -16.15 7.74 -22.60
N GLY A 67 -15.77 8.59 -21.65
CA GLY A 67 -14.47 9.26 -21.64
C GLY A 67 -13.50 8.52 -20.73
N PHE A 68 -12.23 8.44 -21.13
CA PHE A 68 -11.18 7.82 -20.34
C PHE A 68 -10.01 8.79 -20.19
N VAL A 69 -9.56 8.98 -18.95
CA VAL A 69 -8.30 9.62 -18.65
C VAL A 69 -7.39 8.55 -18.09
N SER A 70 -6.23 8.38 -18.72
CA SER A 70 -5.24 7.39 -18.32
C SER A 70 -3.87 8.05 -18.28
N TRP A 71 -3.01 7.57 -17.39
CA TRP A 71 -1.63 8.03 -17.32
C TRP A 71 -0.69 6.87 -17.08
N LYS A 72 0.57 7.05 -17.51
CA LYS A 72 1.68 6.15 -17.19
C LYS A 72 2.77 6.95 -16.48
N THR A 73 3.25 6.42 -15.37
CA THR A 73 4.32 7.00 -14.54
C THR A 73 5.38 5.96 -14.25
N TYR A 74 6.64 6.40 -14.23
CA TYR A 74 7.76 5.59 -13.72
C TYR A 74 8.05 6.02 -12.28
N TYR A 75 8.18 5.05 -11.39
CA TYR A 75 8.50 5.27 -9.98
C TYR A 75 9.50 4.23 -9.50
N THR A 76 10.48 4.66 -8.73
CA THR A 76 11.40 3.76 -8.02
C THR A 76 11.74 4.36 -6.66
N CYS A 77 11.87 3.49 -5.65
CA CYS A 77 12.38 3.83 -4.34
C CYS A 77 13.36 2.76 -3.88
N VAL A 78 14.35 3.17 -3.10
CA VAL A 78 15.36 2.27 -2.54
C VAL A 78 15.53 2.55 -1.05
N ILE A 79 15.75 1.49 -0.28
CA ILE A 79 16.16 1.61 1.13
C ILE A 79 17.65 1.96 1.11
N LEU A 80 17.98 3.12 1.68
CA LEU A 80 19.36 3.61 1.72
C LEU A 80 20.08 3.12 2.97
N ASN A 81 19.35 2.93 4.07
CA ASN A 81 19.87 2.42 5.32
C ASN A 81 18.83 1.55 6.02
N GLU A 82 19.03 0.24 5.99
CA GLU A 82 18.13 -0.74 6.60
C GLU A 82 18.08 -0.61 8.13
N ASN A 83 19.17 -0.21 8.78
CA ASN A 83 19.22 -0.06 10.23
C ASN A 83 18.37 1.12 10.74
N TRP A 84 17.91 2.00 9.83
CA TRP A 84 17.09 3.17 10.15
C TRP A 84 15.60 2.94 9.86
N LEU A 85 15.25 1.70 9.51
CA LEU A 85 13.89 1.21 9.35
C LEU A 85 13.64 0.11 10.38
N ALA A 86 12.55 0.22 11.13
CA ALA A 86 12.12 -0.84 12.04
C ALA A 86 10.65 -1.18 11.79
N ARG A 87 10.33 -2.48 11.85
CA ARG A 87 8.96 -2.99 11.84
C ARG A 87 8.66 -3.55 13.21
N LEU A 88 7.64 -3.02 13.87
CA LEU A 88 7.11 -3.58 15.12
C LEU A 88 5.83 -4.32 14.81
N GLU A 89 5.75 -5.57 15.22
CA GLU A 89 4.57 -6.42 15.08
C GLU A 89 3.89 -6.50 16.44
N SER A 90 2.69 -5.91 16.53
CA SER A 90 1.92 -5.88 17.79
C SER A 90 0.59 -6.59 17.63
N ALA A 91 0.18 -7.31 18.66
CA ALA A 91 -1.21 -7.70 18.85
C ALA A 91 -1.98 -6.60 19.59
N ALA A 92 -3.29 -6.55 19.40
CA ALA A 92 -4.18 -5.62 20.10
C ALA A 92 -5.16 -6.39 20.99
N THR A 93 -5.48 -5.85 22.16
CA THR A 93 -6.46 -6.45 23.07
C THR A 93 -7.88 -6.32 22.51
N SER A 94 -8.66 -7.40 22.62
CA SER A 94 -10.10 -7.38 22.36
C SER A 94 -10.79 -6.73 23.57
N LEU A 95 -11.22 -5.47 23.43
CA LEU A 95 -11.93 -4.73 24.48
C LEU A 95 -13.40 -5.16 24.58
#